data_AF-A0AA96XK14-F1
#
_entry.id   AF-A0AA96XK14-F1
#
_cell.length_a   1.000
_cell.length_b   1.000
_cell.length_c   1.000
_cell.angle_alpha   90.00
_cell.angle_beta   90.00
_cell.angle_gamma   90.00
#
_symmetry.space_group_name_H-M   'P 1'
#
loop_
_entity.id
_entity.type
_entity.pdbx_description
1 polymer ?
#
loop_
_entity_poly.entity_id
_entity_poly.type
_entity_poly.pdbx_seq_one_letter_code
_entity_poly.pdbx_strand_id
1 'polypeptide(L)'
;MRYIIRCAAKANQQRKYTNPVTGVKYTWEGGLGLAPNWATGAPATAQEEEIVSACLAAHANKFGISVAISVLGRDARDSALPYTEQELSTFSEREACFFGNLFDGTGVFAATDRGYLREDESTVRACGLPSSPAHADCLPIIHAGTCESLCQRAATAALPFGWESGEPPYYETCTYNGRTFQPLTTRLQPRDIHRCGDGVCQLTERCGDGVVAGSCQADCGTCPY
;
A
#
# COMPACT_ATOMS: atom_id res chain seq x y z
N MET A 1 12.75 -2.50 -12.19
CA MET A 1 12.53 -1.13 -12.69
C MET A 1 11.06 -0.71 -12.81
N ARG A 2 10.14 -1.59 -13.28
CA ARG A 2 8.71 -1.26 -13.46
C ARG A 2 8.07 -0.50 -12.28
N TYR A 3 8.21 -1.00 -11.06
CA TYR A 3 7.55 -0.40 -9.88
C TYR A 3 8.15 0.94 -9.47
N ILE A 4 9.49 1.07 -9.47
CA ILE A 4 10.17 2.35 -9.17
C ILE A 4 9.68 3.44 -10.13
N ILE A 5 9.60 3.15 -11.43
CA ILE A 5 9.16 4.15 -12.42
C ILE A 5 7.68 4.48 -12.24
N ARG A 6 6.83 3.48 -11.96
CA ARG A 6 5.40 3.68 -11.71
C ARG A 6 5.14 4.53 -10.47
N CYS A 7 5.96 4.40 -9.42
CA CYS A 7 5.89 5.25 -8.22
C CYS A 7 6.45 6.66 -8.50
N ALA A 8 7.65 6.74 -9.07
CA ALA A 8 8.41 7.99 -9.16
C ALA A 8 7.94 8.95 -10.26
N ALA A 9 7.65 8.43 -11.46
CA ALA A 9 7.28 9.24 -12.62
C ALA A 9 5.76 9.39 -12.74
N LYS A 10 5.28 10.49 -13.34
CA LYS A 10 3.85 10.72 -13.59
C LYS A 10 3.30 9.80 -14.68
N ALA A 11 1.99 9.54 -14.66
CA ALA A 11 1.30 8.64 -15.61
C ALA A 11 1.50 9.00 -17.09
N ASN A 12 1.79 10.25 -17.42
CA ASN A 12 2.08 10.72 -18.78
C ASN A 12 3.58 10.68 -19.16
N GLN A 13 4.42 10.08 -18.33
CA GLN A 13 5.85 9.94 -18.57
C GLN A 13 6.23 8.46 -18.75
N GLN A 14 7.18 8.21 -19.65
CA GLN A 14 7.75 6.88 -19.87
C GLN A 14 9.27 6.92 -19.77
N ARG A 15 9.90 5.80 -19.42
CA ARG A 15 11.35 5.61 -19.52
C ARG A 15 11.66 4.46 -20.45
N LYS A 16 12.65 4.68 -21.31
CA LYS A 16 13.12 3.70 -22.29
C LYS A 16 14.56 3.37 -21.99
N TYR A 17 14.90 2.09 -22.04
CA TYR A 17 16.27 1.61 -21.89
C TYR A 17 16.56 0.59 -22.98
N THR A 18 17.72 0.70 -23.62
CA THR A 18 18.21 -0.31 -24.55
C THR A 18 19.44 -0.95 -23.92
N ASN A 19 19.42 -2.25 -23.71
CA ASN A 19 20.57 -2.97 -23.21
C ASN A 19 21.69 -2.89 -24.26
N PRO A 20 22.86 -2.30 -23.93
CA PRO A 20 23.93 -2.06 -24.92
C PRO A 20 24.61 -3.35 -25.40
N VAL A 21 24.45 -4.46 -24.65
CA VAL A 21 25.05 -5.77 -24.98
C VAL A 21 24.09 -6.61 -25.83
N THR A 22 22.82 -6.67 -25.45
CA THR A 22 21.83 -7.56 -26.09
C THR A 22 20.94 -6.86 -27.12
N GLY A 23 20.92 -5.52 -27.14
CA GLY A 23 20.02 -4.72 -27.99
C GLY A 23 18.55 -4.74 -27.55
N VAL A 24 18.20 -5.46 -26.47
CA VAL A 24 16.82 -5.56 -25.98
C VAL A 24 16.34 -4.19 -25.50
N LYS A 25 15.16 -3.79 -25.98
CA LYS A 25 14.50 -2.53 -25.62
C LYS A 25 13.47 -2.77 -24.51
N TYR A 26 13.54 -1.96 -23.47
CA TYR A 26 12.59 -1.93 -22.37
C TYR A 26 11.89 -0.59 -22.34
N THR A 27 10.60 -0.59 -22.04
CA THR A 27 9.79 0.61 -21.81
C THR A 27 8.98 0.41 -20.54
N TRP A 28 8.95 1.44 -19.69
CA TRP A 28 8.17 1.45 -18.46
C TRP A 28 7.39 2.74 -18.37
N GLU A 29 6.10 2.61 -18.08
CA GLU A 29 5.18 3.72 -17.85
C GLU A 29 5.26 4.21 -16.41
N GLY A 30 5.15 5.53 -16.23
CA GLY A 30 4.96 6.16 -14.94
C GLY A 30 3.55 5.97 -14.39
N GLY A 31 3.30 6.51 -13.20
CA GLY A 31 2.02 6.46 -12.51
C GLY A 31 1.86 7.66 -11.57
N LEU A 32 2.28 7.49 -10.32
CA LEU A 32 1.94 8.40 -9.23
C LEU A 32 2.70 9.73 -9.26
N GLY A 33 3.93 9.76 -9.79
CA GLY A 33 4.70 11.00 -9.88
C GLY A 33 5.34 11.47 -8.58
N LEU A 34 5.70 10.56 -7.68
CA LEU A 34 6.15 10.87 -6.32
C LEU A 34 7.53 11.52 -6.24
N ALA A 35 8.39 11.31 -7.24
CA ALA A 35 9.78 11.78 -7.23
C ALA A 35 10.11 12.61 -8.49
N PRO A 36 9.63 13.87 -8.55
CA PRO A 36 9.75 14.70 -9.74
C PRO A 36 11.18 15.12 -10.08
N ASN A 37 12.09 15.33 -9.12
CA ASN A 37 13.50 15.66 -9.39
C ASN A 37 14.19 14.45 -10.03
N TRP A 38 14.08 13.29 -9.39
CA TRP A 38 14.63 12.04 -9.93
C TRP A 38 14.07 11.73 -11.31
N ALA A 39 12.76 11.91 -11.50
CA ALA A 39 12.12 11.73 -12.79
C ALA A 39 12.72 12.64 -13.87
N THR A 40 13.19 13.85 -13.53
CA THR A 40 13.85 14.76 -14.48
C THR A 40 15.35 14.52 -14.68
N GLY A 41 15.92 13.50 -14.03
CA GLY A 41 17.33 13.10 -14.19
C GLY A 41 18.29 13.70 -13.15
N ALA A 42 17.78 14.43 -12.17
CA ALA A 42 18.57 14.83 -11.00
C ALA A 42 18.75 13.64 -10.04
N PRO A 43 19.75 13.66 -9.13
CA PRO A 43 19.79 12.73 -8.00
C PRO A 43 18.50 12.81 -7.18
N ALA A 44 18.07 11.67 -6.62
CA ALA A 44 16.92 11.63 -5.74
C ALA A 44 17.23 12.39 -4.44
N THR A 45 16.26 13.12 -3.90
CA THR A 45 16.36 13.67 -2.55
C THR A 45 15.98 12.61 -1.51
N ALA A 46 16.34 12.82 -0.24
CA ALA A 46 15.91 11.94 0.85
C ALA A 46 14.37 11.82 0.93
N GLN A 47 13.65 12.92 0.68
CA GLN A 47 12.18 12.92 0.65
C GLN A 47 11.63 12.05 -0.49
N GLU A 48 12.29 12.10 -1.67
CA GLU A 48 11.93 11.27 -2.81
C GLU A 48 12.21 9.78 -2.55
N GLU A 49 13.34 9.48 -1.92
CA GLU A 49 13.69 8.12 -1.48
C GLU A 49 12.66 7.58 -0.49
N GLU A 50 12.24 8.37 0.49
CA GLU A 50 11.22 8.00 1.48
C GLU A 50 9.87 7.70 0.84
N ILE A 51 9.33 8.63 0.05
CA ILE A 51 7.98 8.47 -0.51
C ILE A 51 7.94 7.37 -1.59
N VAL A 52 9.03 7.16 -2.34
CA VAL A 52 9.14 6.02 -3.26
C VAL A 52 9.24 4.71 -2.48
N SER A 53 9.97 4.68 -1.35
CA SER A 53 10.02 3.50 -0.47
C SER A 53 8.63 3.15 0.07
N ALA A 54 7.86 4.14 0.52
CA ALA A 54 6.46 3.97 0.93
C ALA A 54 5.61 3.35 -0.18
N CYS A 55 5.73 3.85 -1.42
CA CYS A 55 4.99 3.32 -2.57
C CYS A 55 5.38 1.88 -2.92
N LEU A 56 6.68 1.56 -2.85
CA LEU A 56 7.17 0.20 -3.07
C LEU A 56 6.63 -0.75 -2.00
N ALA A 57 6.63 -0.34 -0.73
CA ALA A 57 6.05 -1.11 0.37
C ALA A 57 4.54 -1.30 0.17
N ALA A 58 3.81 -0.25 -0.20
CA ALA A 58 2.38 -0.30 -0.48
C ALA A 58 2.02 -1.28 -1.61
N HIS A 59 2.88 -1.44 -2.62
CA HIS A 59 2.65 -2.37 -3.74
C HIS A 59 3.30 -3.74 -3.55
N ALA A 60 4.08 -3.95 -2.49
CA ALA A 60 4.66 -5.25 -2.19
C ALA A 60 3.57 -6.21 -1.73
N ASN A 61 3.63 -7.44 -2.25
CA ASN A 61 2.72 -8.50 -1.87
C ASN A 61 3.50 -9.81 -1.84
N LYS A 62 3.54 -10.50 -0.69
CA LYS A 62 4.31 -11.74 -0.50
C LYS A 62 3.86 -12.88 -1.44
N PHE A 63 2.60 -12.85 -1.88
CA PHE A 63 2.02 -13.82 -2.79
C PHE A 63 2.32 -13.53 -4.27
N GLY A 64 2.96 -12.40 -4.59
CA GLY A 64 3.23 -12.00 -5.97
C GLY A 64 1.98 -11.58 -6.75
N ILE A 65 0.84 -11.43 -6.08
CA ILE A 65 -0.45 -11.06 -6.68
C ILE A 65 -0.61 -9.55 -6.68
N SER A 66 -1.00 -9.00 -7.83
CA SER A 66 -1.31 -7.59 -7.96
C SER A 66 -2.74 -7.34 -7.49
N VAL A 67 -2.90 -6.50 -6.47
CA VAL A 67 -4.19 -5.99 -6.00
C VAL A 67 -4.35 -4.55 -6.45
N ALA A 68 -5.55 -4.19 -6.91
CA ALA A 68 -5.85 -2.79 -7.20
C ALA A 68 -6.02 -2.05 -5.87
N ILE A 69 -5.30 -0.94 -5.70
CA ILE A 69 -5.36 -0.12 -4.50
C ILE A 69 -5.52 1.34 -4.89
N SER A 70 -6.26 2.11 -4.08
CA SER A 70 -6.18 3.57 -4.10
C SER A 70 -4.95 3.98 -3.29
N VAL A 71 -4.17 4.91 -3.81
CA VAL A 71 -2.96 5.44 -3.16
C VAL A 71 -3.15 6.94 -2.94
N LEU A 72 -3.17 7.33 -1.68
CA LEU A 72 -3.46 8.68 -1.23
C LEU A 72 -2.27 9.22 -0.45
N GLY A 73 -2.06 10.53 -0.52
CA GLY A 73 -0.92 11.18 0.12
C GLY A 73 -0.42 12.36 -0.68
N ARG A 74 0.87 12.64 -0.55
CA ARG A 74 1.56 13.76 -1.21
C ARG A 74 2.80 13.24 -1.93
N ASP A 75 3.24 13.96 -2.96
CA ASP A 75 4.56 13.74 -3.58
C ASP A 75 5.69 14.35 -2.73
N ALA A 76 6.95 14.14 -3.13
CA ALA A 76 8.12 14.66 -2.40
C ALA A 76 8.26 16.20 -2.42
N ARG A 77 7.36 16.93 -3.09
CA ARG A 77 7.28 18.40 -3.11
C ARG A 77 6.01 18.89 -2.41
N ASP A 78 5.42 18.08 -1.54
CA ASP A 78 4.21 18.40 -0.79
C ASP A 78 3.01 18.76 -1.68
N SER A 79 2.94 18.21 -2.91
CA SER A 79 1.75 18.30 -3.73
C SER A 79 0.86 17.09 -3.49
N ALA A 80 -0.41 17.33 -3.15
CA ALA A 80 -1.38 16.25 -2.94
C ALA A 80 -1.55 15.41 -4.21
N LEU A 81 -1.58 14.09 -4.04
CA LEU A 81 -1.94 13.17 -5.13
C LEU A 81 -3.41 13.40 -5.50
N PRO A 82 -3.73 13.50 -6.80
CA PRO A 82 -5.12 13.63 -7.23
C PRO A 82 -5.88 12.33 -6.98
N TYR A 83 -7.05 12.43 -6.37
CA TYR A 83 -8.02 11.36 -6.23
C TYR A 83 -9.44 11.92 -6.42
N THR A 84 -10.43 11.06 -6.57
CA THR A 84 -11.83 11.46 -6.76
C THR A 84 -12.75 10.84 -5.69
N GLU A 85 -13.94 11.40 -5.49
CA GLU A 85 -14.96 10.77 -4.65
C GLU A 85 -15.35 9.39 -5.17
N GLN A 86 -15.39 9.21 -6.50
CA GLN A 86 -15.66 7.91 -7.11
C GLN A 86 -14.57 6.88 -6.78
N GLU A 87 -13.30 7.31 -6.74
CA GLU A 87 -12.21 6.46 -6.29
C GLU A 87 -12.41 6.06 -4.82
N LEU A 88 -12.70 7.00 -3.92
CA LEU A 88 -12.94 6.69 -2.51
C LEU A 88 -14.17 5.80 -2.29
N SER A 89 -15.19 5.94 -3.13
CA SER A 89 -16.38 5.07 -3.12
C SER A 89 -16.05 3.65 -3.61
N THR A 90 -15.21 3.53 -4.65
CA THR A 90 -14.78 2.23 -5.20
C THR A 90 -13.81 1.51 -4.25
N PHE A 91 -12.88 2.26 -3.66
CA PHE A 91 -11.89 1.79 -2.68
C PHE A 91 -12.34 2.21 -1.26
N SER A 92 -13.52 1.73 -0.86
CA SER A 92 -14.17 2.14 0.38
C SER A 92 -13.45 1.64 1.64
N GLU A 93 -12.72 0.52 1.55
CA GLU A 93 -12.06 -0.10 2.69
C GLU A 93 -10.74 0.60 3.02
N ARG A 94 -10.62 1.15 4.22
CA ARG A 94 -9.33 1.62 4.74
C ARG A 94 -8.38 0.45 4.90
N GLU A 95 -7.13 0.62 4.50
CA GLU A 95 -6.11 -0.42 4.60
C GLU A 95 -5.05 -0.01 5.62
N ALA A 96 -4.07 0.76 5.17
CA ALA A 96 -2.86 1.04 5.91
C ALA A 96 -2.16 2.31 5.44
N CYS A 97 -1.23 2.78 6.27
CA CYS A 97 -0.23 3.76 5.95
C CYS A 97 1.14 3.08 5.84
N PHE A 98 1.85 3.39 4.76
CA PHE A 98 3.19 2.87 4.48
C PHE A 98 4.19 4.03 4.51
N PHE A 99 5.34 3.84 5.14
CA PHE A 99 6.37 4.87 5.30
C PHE A 99 7.75 4.26 5.55
N GLY A 100 8.81 5.07 5.54
CA GLY A 100 10.20 4.64 5.78
C GLY A 100 11.11 4.95 4.60
N ASN A 101 12.34 4.42 4.64
CA ASN A 101 13.35 4.63 3.61
C ASN A 101 14.18 3.34 3.40
N LEU A 102 14.11 2.78 2.19
CA LEU A 102 14.90 1.60 1.79
C LEU A 102 16.34 1.94 1.42
N PHE A 103 16.63 3.20 1.10
CA PHE A 103 17.88 3.65 0.51
C PHE A 103 18.95 4.02 1.56
N ASP A 104 18.53 4.36 2.79
CA ASP A 104 19.41 4.72 3.91
C ASP A 104 19.57 3.61 4.97
N GLY A 105 18.95 2.45 4.75
CA GLY A 105 19.00 1.31 5.67
C GLY A 105 17.98 1.36 6.82
N THR A 106 17.12 2.37 6.88
CA THR A 106 16.04 2.47 7.90
C THR A 106 15.02 1.35 7.79
N GLY A 107 14.77 0.90 6.56
CA GLY A 107 13.71 -0.05 6.25
C GLY A 107 12.37 0.64 6.01
N VAL A 108 11.33 -0.17 5.87
CA VAL A 108 9.97 0.28 5.57
C VAL A 108 8.99 -0.32 6.56
N PHE A 109 7.98 0.48 6.85
CA PHE A 109 7.00 0.21 7.88
C PHE A 109 5.60 0.28 7.29
N ALA A 110 4.72 -0.53 7.86
CA ALA A 110 3.29 -0.46 7.62
C ALA A 110 2.58 -0.31 8.96
N ALA A 111 1.49 0.43 8.98
CA ALA A 111 0.57 0.47 10.10
C ALA A 111 -0.85 0.42 9.59
N THR A 112 -1.74 -0.27 10.31
CA THR A 112 -3.12 -0.45 9.87
C THR A 112 -3.95 0.82 10.12
N ASP A 113 -4.75 1.24 9.14
CA ASP A 113 -5.69 2.38 9.23
C ASP A 113 -7.12 1.91 9.63
N ARG A 114 -7.24 0.64 9.96
CA ARG A 114 -8.41 0.05 10.60
C ARG A 114 -7.99 -0.95 11.67
N GLY A 115 -8.98 -1.52 12.36
CA GLY A 115 -8.72 -2.67 13.23
C GLY A 115 -8.21 -3.89 12.43
N TYR A 116 -7.68 -4.88 13.14
CA TYR A 116 -7.28 -6.16 12.56
C TYR A 116 -8.43 -6.85 11.82
N LEU A 117 -8.08 -7.72 10.87
CA LEU A 117 -9.07 -8.60 10.25
C LEU A 117 -9.76 -9.46 11.30
N ARG A 118 -11.05 -9.70 11.10
CA ARG A 118 -11.79 -10.68 11.89
C ARG A 118 -11.28 -12.10 11.58
N GLU A 119 -11.57 -13.05 12.46
CA GLU A 119 -11.12 -14.44 12.29
C GLU A 119 -11.70 -15.12 11.04
N ASP A 120 -12.89 -14.68 10.59
CA ASP A 120 -13.53 -15.10 9.35
C ASP A 120 -13.02 -14.32 8.11
N GLU A 121 -12.26 -13.24 8.29
CA GLU A 121 -11.75 -12.41 7.21
C GLU A 121 -10.32 -12.80 6.81
N SER A 122 -10.02 -12.68 5.52
CA SER A 122 -8.65 -12.82 5.00
C SER A 122 -8.38 -11.91 3.82
N THR A 123 -7.10 -11.68 3.53
CA THR A 123 -6.68 -10.89 2.37
C THR A 123 -5.25 -11.20 2.00
N VAL A 124 -4.92 -11.08 0.72
CA VAL A 124 -3.54 -11.16 0.24
C VAL A 124 -2.70 -9.94 0.67
N ARG A 125 -3.32 -8.91 1.26
CA ARG A 125 -2.70 -7.66 1.73
C ARG A 125 -2.18 -7.73 3.18
N ALA A 126 -1.47 -8.81 3.50
CA ALA A 126 -1.05 -9.14 4.87
C ALA A 126 -0.24 -8.04 5.60
N CYS A 127 0.43 -7.16 4.85
CA CYS A 127 1.20 -6.06 5.42
C CYS A 127 0.36 -4.87 5.88
N GLY A 128 -0.73 -4.59 5.18
CA GLY A 128 -1.61 -3.48 5.52
C GLY A 128 -2.71 -3.91 6.49
N LEU A 129 -3.21 -5.14 6.32
CA LEU A 129 -4.31 -5.71 7.10
C LEU A 129 -3.88 -7.03 7.74
N PRO A 130 -3.09 -6.99 8.82
CA PRO A 130 -2.77 -8.21 9.54
C PRO A 130 -3.98 -8.75 10.30
N SER A 131 -4.04 -10.08 10.46
CA SER A 131 -5.00 -10.76 11.35
C SER A 131 -4.54 -10.78 12.81
N SER A 132 -3.27 -10.47 13.08
CA SER A 132 -2.73 -10.33 14.45
C SER A 132 -1.47 -9.46 14.48
N PRO A 133 -1.20 -8.76 15.60
CA PRO A 133 -0.02 -7.89 15.77
C PRO A 133 1.33 -8.60 15.65
N ALA A 134 1.40 -9.91 15.83
CA ALA A 134 2.66 -10.68 15.88
C ALA A 134 3.09 -11.26 14.51
N HIS A 135 2.46 -10.86 13.40
CA HIS A 135 2.68 -11.50 12.10
C HIS A 135 4.05 -11.19 11.49
N ALA A 136 4.90 -12.23 11.36
CA ALA A 136 6.13 -12.22 10.56
C ALA A 136 5.88 -12.23 9.04
N ASP A 137 4.62 -12.36 8.63
CA ASP A 137 4.19 -12.47 7.23
C ASP A 137 4.49 -11.25 6.36
N CYS A 138 4.80 -10.12 6.99
CA CYS A 138 5.06 -8.86 6.31
C CYS A 138 6.57 -8.57 6.11
N LEU A 139 7.46 -9.38 6.70
CA LEU A 139 8.90 -9.16 6.55
C LEU A 139 9.31 -9.17 5.06
N PRO A 140 10.17 -8.24 4.61
CA PRO A 140 11.00 -7.32 5.41
C PRO A 140 10.31 -6.01 5.83
N ILE A 141 9.04 -5.79 5.47
CA ILE A 141 8.27 -4.64 5.92
C ILE A 141 7.82 -4.90 7.37
N ILE A 142 8.08 -3.94 8.26
CA ILE A 142 7.80 -4.08 9.69
C ILE A 142 6.43 -3.48 9.99
N HIS A 143 5.52 -4.27 10.54
CA HIS A 143 4.23 -3.75 11.00
C HIS A 143 4.43 -3.00 12.33
N ALA A 144 4.28 -1.68 12.29
CA ALA A 144 4.66 -0.77 13.37
C ALA A 144 3.54 -0.46 14.37
N GLY A 145 2.27 -0.76 14.02
CA GLY A 145 1.12 -0.46 14.88
C GLY A 145 -0.09 0.02 14.07
N THR A 146 -0.79 1.04 14.58
CA THR A 146 -1.93 1.65 13.88
C THR A 146 -1.57 3.05 13.35
N CYS A 147 -2.14 3.45 12.21
CA CYS A 147 -1.91 4.78 11.65
C CYS A 147 -2.36 5.88 12.60
N GLU A 148 -3.48 5.69 13.31
CA GLU A 148 -3.98 6.65 14.30
C GLU A 148 -2.96 6.91 15.42
N SER A 149 -2.19 5.91 15.84
CA SER A 149 -1.20 6.06 16.91
C SER A 149 0.12 6.68 16.44
N LEU A 150 0.49 6.49 15.18
CA LEU A 150 1.80 6.87 14.64
C LEU A 150 1.75 8.12 13.75
N CYS A 151 0.59 8.45 13.20
CA CYS A 151 0.48 9.37 12.08
C CYS A 151 -0.53 10.48 12.31
N GLN A 152 -0.25 11.65 11.74
CA GLN A 152 -1.14 12.81 11.76
C GLN A 152 -1.99 12.83 10.49
N ARG A 153 -3.31 12.90 10.64
CA ARG A 153 -4.24 13.04 9.51
C ARG A 153 -3.99 14.35 8.76
N ALA A 154 -4.26 14.35 7.46
CA ALA A 154 -4.09 15.53 6.63
C ALA A 154 -4.99 16.69 7.08
N ALA A 155 -4.50 17.93 7.03
CA ALA A 155 -5.37 19.09 7.23
C ALA A 155 -6.40 19.21 6.09
N THR A 156 -7.58 19.79 6.32
CA THR A 156 -8.57 20.01 5.25
C THR A 156 -8.02 20.88 4.12
N ALA A 157 -7.16 21.86 4.45
CA ALA A 157 -6.46 22.71 3.48
C ALA A 157 -5.46 21.94 2.59
N ALA A 158 -5.09 20.73 2.98
CA ALA A 158 -4.18 19.88 2.22
C ALA A 158 -4.90 18.97 1.21
N LEU A 159 -6.23 18.94 1.20
CA LEU A 159 -7.01 18.07 0.34
C LEU A 159 -7.18 18.67 -1.08
N PRO A 160 -7.15 17.83 -2.14
CA PRO A 160 -7.18 18.30 -3.52
C PRO A 160 -8.54 18.86 -3.98
N PHE A 161 -9.62 18.65 -3.22
CA PHE A 161 -10.94 19.24 -3.47
C PHE A 161 -11.61 19.62 -2.14
N GLY A 162 -12.60 20.52 -2.20
CA GLY A 162 -13.33 21.00 -1.03
C GLY A 162 -14.00 19.86 -0.28
N TRP A 163 -13.38 19.41 0.80
CA TRP A 163 -13.88 18.31 1.62
C TRP A 163 -14.90 18.86 2.63
N GLU A 164 -16.18 18.72 2.29
CA GLU A 164 -17.27 19.38 3.03
C GLU A 164 -17.63 18.66 4.34
N SER A 165 -17.30 17.37 4.50
CA SER A 165 -17.52 16.64 5.76
C SER A 165 -16.74 15.32 5.84
N GLY A 166 -16.40 14.89 7.06
CA GLY A 166 -15.76 13.60 7.35
C GLY A 166 -14.26 13.71 7.67
N GLU A 167 -13.65 12.57 7.99
CA GLU A 167 -12.21 12.49 8.24
C GLU A 167 -11.41 12.56 6.92
N PRO A 168 -10.32 13.33 6.85
CA PRO A 168 -9.36 13.31 5.76
C PRO A 168 -8.94 11.87 5.41
N PRO A 169 -8.92 11.49 4.12
CA PRO A 169 -8.78 10.09 3.73
C PRO A 169 -7.33 9.59 3.75
N TYR A 170 -6.36 10.43 4.15
CA TYR A 170 -4.95 10.08 4.24
C TYR A 170 -4.22 10.83 5.37
N TYR A 171 -3.00 10.39 5.65
CA TYR A 171 -2.10 10.96 6.66
C TYR A 171 -0.96 11.75 6.01
N GLU A 172 -0.48 12.80 6.67
CA GLU A 172 0.60 13.67 6.16
C GLU A 172 1.96 13.34 6.73
N THR A 173 2.01 12.90 7.99
CA THR A 173 3.26 12.57 8.67
C THR A 173 3.06 11.33 9.53
N CYS A 174 4.07 10.47 9.59
CA CYS A 174 4.15 9.37 10.55
C CYS A 174 5.46 9.46 11.32
N THR A 175 5.41 9.34 12.64
CA THR A 175 6.61 9.31 13.49
C THR A 175 6.82 7.92 14.06
N TYR A 176 7.99 7.35 13.80
CA TYR A 176 8.38 6.04 14.29
C TYR A 176 9.87 6.05 14.69
N ASN A 177 10.18 5.51 15.87
CA ASN A 177 11.53 5.49 16.45
C ASN A 177 12.24 6.86 16.42
N GLY A 178 11.48 7.94 16.68
CA GLY A 178 12.02 9.31 16.74
C GLY A 178 12.29 9.98 15.39
N ARG A 179 11.95 9.32 14.27
CA ARG A 179 12.01 9.90 12.92
C ARG A 179 10.62 10.14 12.36
N THR A 180 10.46 11.25 11.66
CA THR A 180 9.24 11.60 10.94
C THR A 180 9.41 11.29 9.46
N PHE A 181 8.41 10.65 8.87
CA PHE A 181 8.35 10.27 7.47
C PHE A 181 7.07 10.80 6.84
N GLN A 182 7.09 10.98 5.53
CA GLN A 182 5.88 11.19 4.74
C GLN A 182 5.27 9.84 4.33
N PRO A 183 4.04 9.51 4.76
CA PRO A 183 3.43 8.24 4.42
C PRO A 183 2.65 8.29 3.11
N LEU A 184 2.33 7.11 2.60
CA LEU A 184 1.22 6.90 1.67
C LEU A 184 0.13 6.09 2.35
N THR A 185 -1.10 6.56 2.26
CA THR A 185 -2.29 5.85 2.73
C THR A 185 -2.87 5.04 1.58
N THR A 186 -3.33 3.84 1.89
CA THR A 186 -3.89 2.92 0.93
C THR A 186 -5.31 2.55 1.30
N ARG A 187 -6.12 2.28 0.27
CA ARG A 187 -7.49 1.78 0.42
C ARG A 187 -7.73 0.64 -0.56
N LEU A 188 -8.57 -0.30 -0.16
CA LEU A 188 -8.94 -1.50 -0.90
C LEU A 188 -10.39 -1.44 -1.36
N GLN A 189 -10.71 -2.28 -2.34
CA GLN A 189 -12.11 -2.57 -2.64
C GLN A 189 -12.62 -3.60 -1.63
N PRO A 190 -13.93 -3.59 -1.28
CA PRO A 190 -14.50 -4.60 -0.38
C PRO A 190 -14.22 -6.04 -0.81
N ARG A 191 -14.19 -6.31 -2.12
CA ARG A 191 -13.91 -7.65 -2.69
C ARG A 191 -12.50 -8.18 -2.42
N ASP A 192 -11.57 -7.31 -2.04
CA ASP A 192 -10.19 -7.69 -1.72
C ASP A 192 -10.02 -8.06 -0.22
N ILE A 193 -11.12 -8.00 0.55
CA ILE A 193 -11.26 -8.56 1.89
C ILE A 193 -12.24 -9.73 1.79
N HIS A 194 -11.69 -10.94 1.84
CA HIS A 194 -12.41 -12.19 1.69
C HIS A 194 -13.04 -12.63 3.01
N ARG A 195 -14.10 -13.44 2.93
CA ARG A 195 -14.74 -14.00 4.12
C ARG A 195 -15.07 -15.47 3.94
N CYS A 196 -14.76 -16.25 4.95
CA CYS A 196 -15.22 -17.63 4.99
C CYS A 196 -16.77 -17.68 4.98
N GLY A 197 -17.32 -18.45 4.06
CA GLY A 197 -18.73 -18.51 3.72
C GLY A 197 -19.16 -17.58 2.59
N ASP A 198 -18.23 -16.94 1.85
CA ASP A 198 -18.55 -16.09 0.70
C ASP A 198 -18.80 -16.88 -0.60
N GLY A 199 -18.59 -18.20 -0.56
CA GLY A 199 -18.83 -19.13 -1.65
C GLY A 199 -17.61 -19.36 -2.55
N VAL A 200 -16.45 -18.77 -2.24
CA VAL A 200 -15.22 -18.94 -3.02
C VAL A 200 -14.04 -19.23 -2.10
N CYS A 201 -13.43 -20.41 -2.19
CA CYS A 201 -12.21 -20.71 -1.44
C CYS A 201 -11.04 -19.85 -1.94
N GLN A 202 -10.61 -18.88 -1.13
CA GLN A 202 -9.56 -17.94 -1.51
C GLN A 202 -8.15 -18.49 -1.19
N LEU A 203 -7.13 -17.93 -1.84
CA LEU A 203 -5.73 -18.31 -1.59
C LEU A 203 -5.32 -18.16 -0.11
N THR A 204 -5.95 -17.23 0.59
CA THR A 204 -5.68 -16.92 1.99
C THR A 204 -6.53 -17.71 2.97
N GLU A 205 -7.41 -18.56 2.46
CA GLU A 205 -8.23 -19.48 3.24
C GLU A 205 -7.65 -20.89 3.20
N ARG A 206 -8.08 -21.72 4.13
CA ARG A 206 -7.66 -23.12 4.23
C ARG A 206 -8.88 -23.99 4.40
N CYS A 207 -8.80 -25.21 3.86
CA CYS A 207 -9.75 -26.27 4.20
C CYS A 207 -9.82 -26.48 5.71
N GLY A 208 -10.92 -27.04 6.20
CA GLY A 208 -11.11 -27.31 7.61
C GLY A 208 -12.54 -27.68 7.95
N ASP A 209 -12.88 -27.58 9.22
CA ASP A 209 -14.18 -27.90 9.82
C ASP A 209 -14.84 -26.68 10.50
N GLY A 210 -14.22 -25.51 10.39
CA GLY A 210 -14.66 -24.28 11.03
C GLY A 210 -15.28 -23.24 10.09
N VAL A 211 -15.36 -22.02 10.61
CA VAL A 211 -15.89 -20.81 9.96
C VAL A 211 -14.88 -19.68 9.90
N VAL A 212 -13.63 -19.95 10.29
CA VAL A 212 -12.53 -18.99 10.27
C VAL A 212 -11.73 -19.16 8.99
N ALA A 213 -11.06 -18.12 8.51
CA ALA A 213 -10.31 -18.20 7.26
C ALA A 213 -9.26 -19.32 7.26
N GLY A 214 -8.62 -19.57 8.41
CA GLY A 214 -7.63 -20.65 8.58
C GLY A 214 -8.20 -22.07 8.70
N SER A 215 -9.52 -22.24 8.74
CA SER A 215 -10.23 -23.53 8.80
C SER A 215 -11.65 -23.31 8.25
N CYS A 216 -11.77 -23.05 6.95
CA CYS A 216 -13.02 -22.66 6.30
C CYS A 216 -13.68 -23.85 5.60
N GLN A 217 -14.62 -24.51 6.29
CA GLN A 217 -15.34 -25.63 5.69
C GLN A 217 -16.29 -25.19 4.58
N ALA A 218 -16.94 -24.03 4.74
CA ALA A 218 -17.99 -23.57 3.85
C ALA A 218 -17.49 -23.36 2.41
N ASP A 219 -16.30 -22.77 2.26
CA ASP A 219 -15.75 -22.44 0.95
C ASP A 219 -14.70 -23.45 0.49
N CYS A 220 -13.80 -23.87 1.40
CA CYS A 220 -12.65 -24.72 1.07
C CYS A 220 -12.87 -26.22 1.36
N GLY A 221 -14.01 -26.59 1.95
CA GLY A 221 -14.32 -27.97 2.33
C GLY A 221 -13.43 -28.51 3.45
N THR A 222 -13.58 -29.80 3.75
CA THR A 222 -12.76 -30.51 4.74
C THR A 222 -11.39 -30.84 4.20
N CYS A 223 -10.33 -30.73 5.02
CA CYS A 223 -8.99 -31.05 4.56
C CYS A 223 -8.81 -32.53 4.19
N PRO A 224 -8.09 -32.83 3.10
CA PRO A 224 -7.73 -34.20 2.76
C PRO A 224 -6.76 -34.77 3.81
N TYR A 225 -6.89 -36.06 4.09
CA TYR A 225 -5.99 -36.83 4.96
C TYR A 225 -4.63 -37.10 4.31
#